data_AF-Q6YQ35-F1
#
_entry.id   AF-Q6YQ35-F1
#
_cell.length_a   1.000
_cell.length_b   1.000
_cell.length_c   1.000
_cell.angle_alpha   90.00
_cell.angle_beta   90.00
_cell.angle_gamma   90.00
#
_symmetry.space_group_name_H-M   'P 1'
#
loop_
_entity.id
_entity.type
_entity.pdbx_description
1 polymer ?
#
loop_
_entity_poly.entity_id
_entity_poly.type
_entity_poly.pdbx_seq_one_letter_code
_entity_poly.pdbx_strand_id
1 'polypeptide(L)'
;MIKLQNQFKIINICLFIFLGLFLINNNYYVMAMNNGHISQNNGHDNDHTNFQNQARILQNLNFQQAGIVQQIFNARNNNSSEEVINNLMRQNIELSSRIAAQQIILQNAMPQQNDQNQQNNPRRR
;
A
#
# COMPACT_ATOMS: atom_id res chain seq x y z
N MET A 1 -18.56 -28.78 21.23
CA MET A 1 -18.68 -28.02 19.96
C MET A 1 -18.06 -26.61 20.02
N ILE A 2 -16.94 -26.39 20.73
CA ILE A 2 -16.39 -25.02 20.97
C ILE A 2 -15.17 -24.70 20.08
N LYS A 3 -14.73 -25.63 19.21
CA LYS A 3 -13.54 -25.41 18.35
C LYS A 3 -13.79 -24.60 17.08
N LEU A 4 -15.04 -24.41 16.63
CA LEU A 4 -15.33 -23.66 15.41
C LEU A 4 -15.28 -22.13 15.57
N GLN A 5 -15.49 -21.59 16.78
CA GLN A 5 -15.61 -20.13 16.96
C GLN A 5 -14.29 -19.39 16.70
N ASN A 6 -13.14 -20.00 17.02
CA ASN A 6 -11.83 -19.40 16.74
C ASN A 6 -11.41 -19.52 15.26
N GLN A 7 -11.93 -20.51 14.54
CA GLN A 7 -11.64 -20.69 13.11
C GLN A 7 -12.34 -19.62 12.26
N PHE A 8 -13.59 -19.27 12.59
CA PHE A 8 -14.30 -18.18 11.90
C PHE A 8 -13.64 -16.81 12.10
N LYS A 9 -13.06 -16.54 13.27
CA LYS A 9 -12.29 -15.30 13.50
C LYS A 9 -11.06 -15.21 12.61
N ILE A 10 -10.32 -16.31 12.45
CA ILE A 10 -9.13 -16.39 11.61
C ILE A 10 -9.51 -16.25 10.12
N ILE A 11 -10.58 -16.92 9.70
CA ILE A 11 -11.11 -16.81 8.33
C ILE A 11 -11.49 -15.37 8.01
N ASN A 12 -12.19 -14.68 8.90
CA ASN A 12 -12.59 -13.28 8.67
C ASN A 12 -11.40 -12.34 8.56
N ILE A 13 -10.36 -12.52 9.37
CA ILE A 13 -9.12 -11.72 9.30
C ILE A 13 -8.39 -11.99 7.97
N CYS A 14 -8.28 -13.26 7.57
CA CYS A 14 -7.66 -13.61 6.29
C CYS A 14 -8.44 -13.04 5.11
N LEU A 15 -9.77 -13.13 5.15
CA LEU A 15 -10.66 -12.62 4.10
C LEU A 15 -10.52 -11.11 3.93
N PHE A 16 -10.39 -10.37 5.04
CA PHE A 16 -10.20 -8.92 5.03
C PHE A 16 -8.85 -8.53 4.40
N ILE A 17 -7.77 -9.27 4.70
CA ILE A 17 -6.44 -9.06 4.11
C ILE A 17 -6.46 -9.36 2.59
N PHE A 18 -7.10 -10.45 2.17
CA PHE A 18 -7.24 -10.78 0.74
C PHE A 18 -8.07 -9.75 -0.02
N LEU A 19 -9.14 -9.20 0.57
CA LEU A 19 -9.93 -8.13 -0.03
C LEU A 19 -9.10 -6.85 -0.21
N GLY A 20 -8.26 -6.51 0.78
CA GLY A 20 -7.33 -5.39 0.68
C GLY A 20 -6.34 -5.53 -0.48
N LEU A 21 -5.72 -6.71 -0.64
CA LEU A 21 -4.82 -6.99 -1.77
C LEU A 21 -5.55 -6.98 -3.13
N PHE A 22 -6.76 -7.51 -3.20
CA PHE A 22 -7.54 -7.59 -4.44
C PHE A 22 -7.90 -6.20 -4.99
N LEU A 23 -8.20 -5.24 -4.11
CA LEU A 23 -8.48 -3.85 -4.47
C LEU A 23 -7.23 -3.10 -4.96
N ILE A 24 -6.04 -3.42 -4.44
CA ILE A 24 -4.77 -2.81 -4.88
C ILE A 24 -4.37 -3.31 -6.28
N ASN A 25 -4.49 -4.61 -6.54
CA ASN A 25 -4.05 -5.20 -7.81
C ASN A 25 -4.98 -4.88 -8.99
N ASN A 26 -6.27 -4.59 -8.76
CA ASN A 26 -7.19 -4.24 -9.85
C ASN A 26 -7.02 -2.80 -10.39
N ASN A 27 -6.31 -1.93 -9.67
CA ASN A 27 -6.09 -0.55 -10.13
C ASN A 27 -4.77 -0.37 -10.90
N TYR A 28 -3.90 -1.38 -10.92
CA TYR A 28 -2.55 -1.28 -11.51
C TYR A 28 -2.49 -1.58 -13.02
N TYR A 29 -3.59 -2.04 -13.63
CA TYR A 29 -3.63 -2.32 -15.08
C TYR A 29 -4.09 -1.14 -15.96
N VAL A 30 -4.46 0.02 -15.37
CA VAL A 30 -4.91 1.18 -16.16
C VAL A 30 -3.84 2.27 -16.33
N MET A 31 -2.67 2.14 -15.69
CA MET A 31 -1.64 3.19 -15.77
C MET A 31 -0.25 2.69 -16.18
N ALA A 32 -0.20 1.66 -17.01
CA ALA A 32 0.96 1.41 -17.83
C ALA A 32 0.87 2.26 -19.10
N MET A 33 1.99 2.90 -19.46
CA MET A 33 2.37 3.32 -20.81
C MET A 33 2.14 4.81 -21.16
N ASN A 34 3.15 5.63 -20.87
CA ASN A 34 3.88 6.30 -21.95
C ASN A 34 5.31 6.70 -21.52
N ASN A 35 6.31 5.94 -21.96
CA ASN A 35 7.71 6.36 -21.94
C ASN A 35 7.94 7.27 -23.15
N GLY A 36 7.96 8.58 -22.92
CA GLY A 36 8.24 9.58 -23.96
C GLY A 36 9.10 10.71 -23.43
N HIS A 37 10.41 10.60 -23.68
CA HIS A 37 11.41 11.67 -23.71
C HIS A 37 11.57 12.57 -22.47
N ILE A 38 12.68 12.38 -21.74
CA ILE A 38 13.17 13.28 -20.70
C ILE A 38 13.56 14.61 -21.37
N SER A 39 12.66 15.60 -21.30
CA SER A 39 13.02 17.01 -21.47
C SER A 39 13.32 17.56 -20.10
N GLN A 40 14.61 17.74 -19.79
CA GLN A 40 15.05 18.54 -18.65
C GLN A 40 14.44 19.94 -18.76
N ASN A 41 13.50 20.27 -17.90
CA ASN A 41 13.12 21.66 -17.66
C ASN A 41 12.99 21.86 -16.15
N ASN A 42 14.03 22.45 -15.57
CA ASN A 42 14.12 22.79 -14.16
C ASN A 42 13.00 23.76 -13.80
N GLY A 43 12.08 23.36 -12.91
CA GLY A 43 11.14 24.31 -12.31
C GLY A 43 9.96 23.78 -11.52
N HIS A 44 9.58 22.49 -11.62
CA HIS A 44 8.34 22.01 -10.97
C HIS A 44 8.34 20.54 -10.50
N ASP A 45 9.49 19.85 -10.56
CA ASP A 45 9.54 18.38 -10.42
C ASP A 45 9.69 17.86 -8.98
N ASN A 46 9.80 18.76 -8.00
CA ASN A 46 10.15 18.40 -6.63
C ASN A 46 9.02 17.60 -5.94
N ASP A 47 7.77 17.97 -6.20
CA ASP A 47 6.60 17.35 -5.57
C ASP A 47 6.21 16.03 -6.24
N HIS A 48 6.34 15.95 -7.58
CA HIS A 48 6.04 14.73 -8.31
C HIS A 48 7.05 13.61 -7.98
N THR A 49 8.34 13.96 -7.87
CA THR A 49 9.38 13.03 -7.44
C THR A 49 9.22 12.61 -5.98
N ASN A 50 8.75 13.51 -5.10
CA ASN A 50 8.43 13.19 -3.71
C ASN A 50 7.28 12.15 -3.63
N PHE A 51 6.15 12.40 -4.30
CA PHE A 51 5.03 11.46 -4.34
C PHE A 51 5.44 10.06 -4.81
N GLN A 52 6.14 9.97 -5.95
CA GLN A 52 6.59 8.68 -6.50
C GLN A 52 7.51 7.94 -5.52
N ASN A 53 8.42 8.66 -4.86
CA ASN A 53 9.29 8.07 -3.85
C ASN A 53 8.51 7.52 -2.65
N GLN A 54 7.54 8.28 -2.13
CA GLN A 54 6.69 7.82 -1.02
C GLN A 54 5.85 6.61 -1.43
N ALA A 55 5.35 6.57 -2.67
CA ALA A 55 4.56 5.45 -3.19
C ALA A 55 5.42 4.17 -3.27
N ARG A 56 6.66 4.29 -3.75
CA ARG A 56 7.62 3.18 -3.81
C ARG A 56 7.98 2.66 -2.43
N ILE A 57 8.17 3.55 -1.45
CA ILE A 57 8.41 3.15 -0.05
C ILE A 57 7.21 2.37 0.48
N LEU A 58 5.98 2.88 0.30
CA LEU A 58 4.76 2.20 0.72
C LEU A 58 4.64 0.81 0.06
N GLN A 59 4.94 0.71 -1.24
CA GLN A 59 4.91 -0.56 -1.96
C GLN A 59 5.91 -1.58 -1.38
N ASN A 60 7.15 -1.16 -1.12
CA ASN A 60 8.17 -2.01 -0.50
C ASN A 60 7.76 -2.49 0.90
N LEU A 61 7.15 -1.62 1.71
CA LEU A 61 6.63 -2.01 3.03
C LEU A 61 5.53 -3.07 2.93
N ASN A 62 4.60 -2.92 1.98
CA ASN A 62 3.55 -3.92 1.74
C ASN A 62 4.13 -5.26 1.25
N PHE A 63 5.16 -5.25 0.39
CA PHE A 63 5.85 -6.48 -0.01
C PHE A 63 6.53 -7.19 1.17
N GLN A 64 7.20 -6.44 2.05
CA GLN A 64 7.79 -7.01 3.27
C GLN A 64 6.72 -7.62 4.18
N GLN A 65 5.57 -6.96 4.31
CA GLN A 65 4.45 -7.46 5.12
C GLN A 65 3.91 -8.78 4.59
N ALA A 66 3.73 -8.90 3.26
CA ALA A 66 3.34 -10.16 2.63
C ALA A 66 4.35 -11.28 2.92
N GLY A 67 5.65 -10.98 2.90
CA GLY A 67 6.71 -11.91 3.27
C GLY A 67 6.61 -12.40 4.72
N ILE A 68 6.37 -11.50 5.68
CA ILE A 68 6.20 -11.87 7.10
C ILE A 68 4.93 -12.72 7.28
N VAL A 69 3.83 -12.36 6.62
CA VAL A 69 2.58 -13.14 6.66
C VAL A 69 2.81 -14.56 6.15
N GLN A 70 3.54 -14.73 5.05
CA GLN A 70 3.89 -16.07 4.55
C GLN A 70 4.75 -16.84 5.56
N GLN A 71 5.70 -16.18 6.23
CA GLN A 71 6.50 -16.81 7.28
C GLN A 71 5.65 -17.26 8.47
N ILE A 72 4.64 -16.49 8.88
CA ILE A 72 3.70 -16.88 9.93
C ILE A 72 2.92 -18.14 9.52
N PHE A 73 2.42 -18.20 8.28
CA PHE A 73 1.72 -19.38 7.77
C PHE A 73 2.64 -20.61 7.74
N ASN A 74 3.85 -20.46 7.22
CA ASN A 74 4.83 -21.54 7.18
C ASN A 74 5.22 -22.02 8.58
N ALA A 75 5.48 -21.09 9.52
CA ALA A 75 5.82 -21.41 10.90
C ALA A 75 4.69 -22.19 11.58
N ARG A 76 3.43 -21.78 11.38
CA ARG A 76 2.27 -22.49 11.91
C ARG A 76 2.13 -23.88 11.28
N ASN A 77 2.27 -24.01 9.97
CA ASN A 77 2.16 -25.30 9.27
C ASN A 77 3.27 -26.28 9.68
N ASN A 78 4.46 -25.76 9.99
CA ASN A 78 5.59 -26.55 10.47
C ASN A 78 5.57 -26.77 11.99
N ASN A 79 4.47 -26.43 12.68
CA ASN A 79 4.34 -26.52 14.14
C ASN A 79 5.50 -25.86 14.90
N SER A 80 5.97 -24.71 14.42
CA SER A 80 7.00 -23.92 15.10
C SER A 80 6.53 -23.51 16.49
N SER A 81 7.48 -23.18 17.38
CA SER A 81 7.14 -22.75 18.73
C SER A 81 6.27 -21.50 18.73
N GLU A 82 5.40 -21.38 19.75
CA GLU A 82 4.56 -20.20 19.93
C GLU A 82 5.38 -18.92 20.03
N GLU A 83 6.57 -18.99 20.63
CA GLU A 83 7.50 -17.86 20.70
C GLU A 83 7.91 -17.36 19.32
N VAL A 84 8.26 -18.25 18.39
CA VAL A 84 8.62 -17.90 17.01
C VAL A 84 7.44 -17.25 16.29
N ILE A 85 6.25 -17.84 16.43
CA ILE A 85 5.02 -17.31 15.82
C ILE A 85 4.68 -15.94 16.40
N ASN A 86 4.80 -15.75 17.72
CA ASN A 86 4.53 -14.49 18.40
C ASN A 86 5.52 -13.39 18.01
N ASN A 87 6.81 -13.74 17.85
CA ASN A 87 7.82 -12.81 17.37
C ASN A 87 7.52 -12.33 15.94
N LEU A 88 7.15 -13.23 15.03
CA LEU A 88 6.72 -12.88 13.67
C LEU A 88 5.45 -12.03 13.66
N MET A 89 4.46 -12.36 14.51
CA MET A 89 3.25 -11.55 14.66
C MET A 89 3.56 -10.15 15.18
N ARG A 90 4.48 -10.00 16.13
CA ARG A 90 4.90 -8.69 16.64
C ARG A 90 5.56 -7.85 15.55
N GLN A 91 6.45 -8.46 14.75
CA GLN A 91 7.06 -7.81 13.58
C GLN A 91 6.00 -7.37 12.56
N ASN A 92 5.00 -8.22 12.28
CA ASN A 92 3.91 -7.89 11.37
C ASN A 92 3.09 -6.69 11.86
N ILE A 93 2.77 -6.64 13.16
CA ILE A 93 2.04 -5.52 13.78
C ILE A 93 2.85 -4.22 13.65
N GLU A 94 4.14 -4.26 13.98
CA GLU A 94 5.02 -3.08 13.87
C GLU A 94 5.09 -2.58 12.42
N LEU A 95 5.23 -3.48 11.45
CA LEU A 95 5.26 -3.12 10.04
C LEU A 95 3.92 -2.56 9.56
N SER A 96 2.80 -3.08 10.07
CA SER A 96 1.45 -2.54 9.82
C SER A 96 1.34 -1.09 10.28
N SER A 97 1.87 -0.75 11.47
CA SER A 97 1.90 0.63 11.96
C SER A 97 2.74 1.54 11.07
N ARG A 98 3.89 1.06 10.58
CA ARG A 98 4.73 1.81 9.64
C ARG A 98 4.02 2.05 8.29
N ILE A 99 3.31 1.05 7.77
CA ILE A 99 2.50 1.17 6.55
C ILE A 99 1.43 2.24 6.73
N ALA A 100 0.70 2.24 7.85
CA ALA A 100 -0.32 3.25 8.14
C ALA A 100 0.27 4.67 8.20
N ALA A 101 1.42 4.84 8.86
CA ALA A 101 2.11 6.13 8.88
C ALA A 101 2.54 6.57 7.47
N GLN A 102 3.08 5.65 6.66
CA GLN A 102 3.51 5.94 5.30
C GLN A 102 2.34 6.28 4.35
N GLN A 103 1.16 5.70 4.57
CA GLN A 103 -0.06 6.05 3.82
C GLN A 103 -0.44 7.52 4.02
N ILE A 104 -0.34 8.03 5.26
CA ILE A 104 -0.60 9.44 5.57
C ILE A 104 0.41 10.34 4.84
N ILE A 105 1.70 9.98 4.87
CA ILE A 105 2.75 10.73 4.18
C ILE A 105 2.50 10.75 2.66
N LEU A 106 2.13 9.61 2.08
CA LEU A 106 1.80 9.52 0.65
C LEU A 106 0.60 10.39 0.29
N GLN A 107 -0.44 10.39 1.14
CA GLN A 107 -1.63 11.21 0.94
C GLN A 107 -1.29 12.71 0.94
N ASN A 108 -0.40 13.14 1.84
CA ASN A 108 0.06 14.53 1.89
C ASN A 108 0.97 14.91 0.71
N ALA A 109 1.66 13.93 0.12
CA ALA A 109 2.51 14.13 -1.06
C ALA A 109 1.74 14.09 -2.39
N MET A 110 0.46 13.71 -2.39
CA MET A 110 -0.33 13.67 -3.62
C MET A 110 -0.48 15.10 -4.20
N PRO A 111 -0.14 15.31 -5.48
CA PRO A 111 -0.35 16.61 -6.12
C PRO A 111 -1.85 16.93 -6.11
N GLN A 112 -2.22 18.04 -5.48
CA GLN A 112 -3.59 18.51 -5.50
C GLN A 112 -3.90 19.09 -6.88
N GLN A 113 -4.93 18.56 -7.55
CA GLN A 113 -5.45 19.19 -8.75
C GLN A 113 -6.09 20.53 -8.35
N ASN A 114 -5.42 21.62 -8.68
CA ASN A 114 -5.95 22.96 -8.51
C ASN A 114 -6.98 23.18 -9.64
N ASP A 115 -8.26 22.92 -9.38
CA ASP A 115 -9.37 23.11 -10.33
C ASP A 115 -9.66 24.60 -10.67
N GLN A 116 -8.71 25.51 -10.44
CA GLN A 116 -8.91 26.95 -10.67
C GLN A 116 -8.68 27.43 -12.12
N ASN A 117 -8.32 26.56 -13.07
CA ASN A 117 -8.05 26.98 -14.45
C ASN A 117 -9.23 26.85 -15.43
N GLN A 118 -10.47 26.68 -14.98
CA GLN A 118 -11.65 26.68 -15.87
C GLN A 118 -12.41 28.01 -15.96
N GLN A 119 -11.99 29.09 -15.29
CA GLN A 119 -12.80 30.32 -15.20
C GLN A 119 -12.25 31.56 -15.91
N ASN A 120 -11.42 31.42 -16.96
CA ASN A 120 -11.08 32.57 -17.81
C ASN A 120 -10.98 32.20 -19.29
N ASN A 121 -12.13 32.08 -19.94
CA ASN A 121 -12.20 32.34 -21.38
C ASN A 121 -13.43 33.20 -21.69
N PRO A 122 -13.35 34.54 -21.56
CA PRO A 122 -14.34 35.39 -22.20
C PRO A 122 -14.07 35.31 -23.69
N ARG A 123 -14.73 34.36 -24.38
CA ARG A 123 -14.77 34.33 -25.83
C ARG A 123 -15.42 35.63 -26.29
N ARG A 124 -14.56 36.57 -26.71
CA ARG A 124 -14.87 37.64 -27.65
C ARG A 124 -15.48 37.01 -28.90
N ARG A 125 -16.76 37.26 -29.13
CA ARG A 125 -17.33 37.69 -30.42
C ARG A 125 -18.77 38.10 -30.25
#